data_AF-A0A9P6W5V6-F1
#
_entry.id   AF-A0A9P6W5V6-F1
#
_cell.length_a   1.000
_cell.length_b   1.000
_cell.length_c   1.000
_cell.angle_alpha   90.00
_cell.angle_beta   90.00
_cell.angle_gamma   90.00
#
_symmetry.space_group_name_H-M   'P 1'
#
loop_
_entity.id
_entity.type
_entity.pdbx_description
1 polymer ?
#
loop_
_entity_poly.entity_id
_entity_poly.type
_entity_poly.pdbx_seq_one_letter_code
_entity_poly.pdbx_strand_id
1 'polypeptide(L)'
;MDVRLLFKRADDLDLELWTTADFLGKASGYYKALFASGSTETVTRSRSKRQRGPSVTSEQTPLVGAAGSDPKADWEDSDNETDAFLVERDWMNCTTTKQDTADFDYQQVEVRETAYSTMCAVLLYLQTGHIKLAPIHSSHALPPDELVTKRKALLTASLTKRPTLPPPVSPKSVYRLAHLLERDELQKLALNSLASSLTITGAADELFSPVSLAYDNLRKVVVDFVVKNWKEVKILFDLLAAIDDT
;
A
#
# COMPACT_ATOMS: atom_id res chain seq x y z
N MET A 1 -22.67 7.49 -6.00
CA MET A 1 -21.77 7.96 -7.07
C MET A 1 -20.60 7.00 -7.14
N ASP A 2 -20.18 6.64 -8.35
CA ASP A 2 -19.04 5.73 -8.54
C ASP A 2 -17.73 6.49 -8.33
N VAL A 3 -16.75 5.81 -7.74
CA VAL A 3 -15.44 6.35 -7.39
C VAL A 3 -14.36 5.48 -8.02
N ARG A 4 -13.44 6.13 -8.71
CA ARG A 4 -12.23 5.55 -9.28
C ARG A 4 -11.02 5.95 -8.42
N LEU A 5 -10.39 4.97 -7.78
CA LEU A 5 -9.11 5.15 -7.11
C LEU A 5 -7.99 4.87 -8.11
N LEU A 6 -7.17 5.88 -8.41
CA LEU A 6 -6.11 5.82 -9.41
C LEU A 6 -4.74 5.74 -8.74
N PHE A 7 -3.93 4.75 -9.13
CA PHE A 7 -2.57 4.55 -8.67
C PHE A 7 -1.62 4.73 -9.85
N LYS A 8 -0.85 5.83 -9.83
CA LYS A 8 0.13 6.11 -10.88
C LYS A 8 1.41 5.34 -10.61
N ARG A 9 1.93 4.65 -11.63
CA ARG A 9 3.25 4.00 -11.59
C ARG A 9 4.24 4.73 -12.50
N ALA A 10 5.53 4.56 -12.21
CA ALA A 10 6.61 5.12 -13.03
C ALA A 10 6.64 4.56 -14.46
N ASP A 11 6.08 3.37 -14.69
CA ASP A 11 6.11 2.66 -15.98
C ASP A 11 4.97 3.06 -16.94
N ASP A 12 4.35 4.24 -16.75
CA ASP A 12 3.16 4.73 -17.48
C ASP A 12 1.92 3.81 -17.42
N LEU A 13 1.94 2.79 -16.54
CA LEU A 13 0.84 1.88 -16.29
C LEU A 13 0.04 2.33 -15.07
N ASP A 14 -1.15 2.88 -15.33
CA ASP A 14 -2.10 3.25 -14.28
C ASP A 14 -2.91 2.04 -13.80
N LEU A 15 -2.93 1.83 -12.49
CA LEU A 15 -3.81 0.85 -11.84
C LEU A 15 -5.06 1.53 -11.31
N GLU A 16 -6.19 0.83 -11.42
CA GLU A 16 -7.48 1.38 -11.00
C GLU A 16 -8.29 0.41 -10.13
N LEU A 17 -8.91 0.98 -9.10
CA LEU A 17 -9.92 0.30 -8.28
C LEU A 17 -11.23 1.08 -8.35
N TRP A 18 -12.30 0.37 -8.67
CA TRP A 18 -13.65 0.92 -8.73
C TRP A 18 -14.42 0.60 -7.45
N THR A 19 -15.05 1.62 -6.89
CA THR A 19 -15.88 1.50 -5.68
C THR A 19 -16.96 2.58 -5.68
N THR A 20 -17.66 2.77 -4.56
CA THR A 20 -18.71 3.77 -4.41
C THR A 20 -18.40 4.76 -3.30
N ALA A 21 -18.78 6.02 -3.49
CA ALA A 21 -18.60 7.08 -2.49
C ALA A 21 -19.36 6.74 -1.19
N ASP A 22 -20.55 6.14 -1.31
CA ASP A 22 -21.35 5.69 -0.18
C ASP A 22 -20.64 4.62 0.65
N PHE A 23 -20.00 3.65 -0.01
CA PHE A 23 -19.22 2.63 0.68
C PHE A 23 -18.04 3.24 1.43
N LEU A 24 -17.21 4.03 0.73
CA LEU A 24 -16.04 4.67 1.32
C LEU A 24 -16.39 5.65 2.45
N GLY A 25 -17.43 6.46 2.27
CA GLY A 25 -17.89 7.43 3.28
C GLY A 25 -18.49 6.79 4.53
N LYS A 26 -19.15 5.62 4.39
CA LYS A 26 -19.54 4.79 5.55
C LYS A 26 -18.32 4.11 6.18
N ALA A 27 -17.34 3.75 5.35
CA ALA A 27 -16.19 2.99 5.74
C ALA A 27 -15.00 3.83 6.25
N SER A 28 -15.03 5.16 6.23
CA SER A 28 -14.05 6.01 6.92
C SER A 28 -14.51 7.46 7.02
N GLY A 29 -14.22 8.10 8.16
CA GLY A 29 -14.40 9.54 8.34
C GLY A 29 -13.53 10.36 7.39
N TYR A 30 -12.32 9.88 7.08
CA TYR A 30 -11.40 10.49 6.10
C TYR A 30 -12.07 10.67 4.74
N TYR A 31 -12.61 9.60 4.15
CA TYR A 31 -13.27 9.68 2.85
C TYR A 31 -14.54 10.53 2.89
N LYS A 32 -15.29 10.47 3.99
CA LYS A 32 -16.47 11.32 4.17
C LYS A 32 -16.10 12.81 4.14
N ALA A 33 -15.00 13.19 4.81
CA ALA A 33 -14.48 14.55 4.79
C ALA A 33 -13.94 14.93 3.40
N LEU A 34 -13.20 14.02 2.74
CA LEU A 34 -12.63 14.20 1.41
C LEU A 34 -13.71 14.47 0.34
N PHE A 35 -14.82 13.73 0.38
CA PHE A 35 -15.93 13.95 -0.56
C PHE A 35 -16.73 15.21 -0.20
N ALA A 36 -16.87 15.54 1.09
CA ALA A 36 -17.57 16.74 1.53
C ALA A 36 -16.80 18.03 1.19
N SER A 37 -15.47 17.98 1.17
CA SER A 37 -14.62 19.13 0.83
C SER A 37 -14.59 19.46 -0.67
N GLY A 38 -15.15 18.59 -1.52
CA GLY A 38 -15.08 18.76 -2.98
C GLY A 38 -13.67 18.58 -3.54
N SER A 39 -12.75 17.98 -2.76
CA SER A 39 -11.34 17.80 -3.15
C SER A 39 -11.12 16.64 -4.13
N THR A 40 -12.19 16.07 -4.68
CA THR A 40 -12.15 14.99 -5.67
C THR A 40 -12.55 15.52 -7.04
N GLU A 41 -11.78 15.19 -8.07
CA GLU A 41 -12.09 15.57 -9.43
C GLU A 41 -13.33 14.80 -9.91
N THR A 42 -14.37 15.51 -10.35
CA THR A 42 -15.50 14.87 -11.02
C THR A 42 -15.15 14.74 -12.49
N VAL A 43 -15.04 13.49 -12.96
CA VAL A 43 -14.67 13.20 -14.35
C VAL A 43 -15.92 12.75 -15.10
N THR A 44 -16.30 13.53 -16.09
CA THR A 44 -17.32 13.16 -17.08
C THR A 44 -16.64 12.48 -18.26
N ARG A 45 -16.85 11.18 -18.45
CA ARG A 45 -16.48 10.51 -19.70
C ARG A 45 -17.65 10.63 -20.68
N SER A 46 -17.44 11.36 -21.77
CA SER A 46 -18.39 11.48 -22.89
C SER A 46 -17.79 10.88 -24.17
N ARG A 47 -18.61 10.20 -24.97
CA ARG A 47 -18.27 9.64 -26.27
C ARG A 47 -17.76 10.75 -27.16
N SER A 48 -16.48 10.67 -27.53
CA SER A 48 -15.91 11.54 -28.55
C SER A 48 -16.51 11.16 -29.91
N LYS A 49 -17.62 11.82 -30.26
CA LYS A 49 -18.11 11.84 -31.64
C LYS A 49 -17.16 12.74 -32.43
N ARG A 50 -16.13 12.13 -33.00
CA ARG A 50 -15.24 12.62 -34.07
C ARG A 50 -15.55 14.05 -34.54
N GLN A 51 -14.89 15.06 -33.96
CA GLN A 51 -14.75 16.36 -34.62
C GLN A 51 -13.33 16.90 -34.44
N ARG A 52 -12.73 17.26 -35.59
CA ARG A 52 -11.54 18.11 -35.75
C ARG A 52 -11.65 19.32 -34.80
N GLY A 53 -10.56 19.63 -34.08
CA GLY A 53 -10.50 20.71 -33.07
C GLY A 53 -10.53 22.14 -33.64
N PRO A 54 -9.95 23.17 -32.97
CA PRO A 54 -9.50 23.28 -31.58
C PRO A 54 -10.14 24.48 -30.81
N SER A 55 -10.32 24.36 -29.48
CA SER A 55 -10.24 25.47 -28.48
C SER A 55 -10.57 24.90 -27.09
N VAL A 56 -9.61 24.71 -26.19
CA VAL A 56 -9.14 25.66 -25.14
C VAL A 56 -10.26 26.07 -24.18
N THR A 57 -10.14 25.69 -22.90
CA THR A 57 -9.81 26.61 -21.78
C THR A 57 -9.30 25.79 -20.59
N SER A 58 -8.01 25.92 -20.32
CA SER A 58 -7.34 25.48 -19.08
C SER A 58 -7.08 26.74 -18.28
N GLU A 59 -7.77 26.91 -17.15
CA GLU A 59 -7.41 27.91 -16.15
C GLU A 59 -6.64 27.22 -15.05
N GLN A 60 -5.32 27.15 -15.23
CA GLN A 60 -4.37 26.92 -14.16
C GLN A 60 -4.22 28.21 -13.34
N THR A 61 -4.48 28.14 -12.04
CA THR A 61 -3.97 29.13 -11.09
C THR A 61 -2.74 28.54 -10.41
N PRO A 62 -1.54 29.13 -10.57
CA PRO A 62 -0.30 28.59 -10.01
C PRO A 62 -0.05 29.12 -8.59
N LEU A 63 0.31 28.23 -7.66
CA LEU A 63 0.99 28.60 -6.43
C LEU A 63 2.33 27.86 -6.33
N VAL A 64 3.35 28.65 -6.68
CA VAL A 64 4.77 28.67 -6.27
C VAL A 64 5.25 27.54 -5.34
N GLY A 65 6.09 26.67 -5.91
CA GLY A 65 7.51 26.54 -5.53
C GLY A 65 7.86 25.79 -4.25
N ALA A 66 8.21 24.50 -4.40
CA ALA A 66 9.34 23.92 -3.70
C ALA A 66 10.07 22.93 -4.63
N ALA A 67 11.39 22.99 -4.54
CA ALA A 67 12.42 22.38 -5.36
C ALA A 67 12.16 20.93 -5.84
N GLY A 68 12.70 20.66 -7.03
CA GLY A 68 12.73 19.33 -7.63
C GLY A 68 13.30 18.28 -6.69
N SER A 69 12.52 17.22 -6.54
CA SER A 69 12.98 15.88 -6.19
C SER A 69 12.20 14.95 -7.11
N ASP A 70 12.91 14.03 -7.75
CA ASP A 70 12.27 12.90 -8.45
C ASP A 70 11.18 12.30 -7.54
N PRO A 71 10.00 11.93 -8.05
CA PRO A 71 8.98 11.27 -7.26
C PRO A 71 9.37 9.81 -7.06
N LYS A 72 10.51 9.57 -6.40
CA LYS A 72 10.80 8.29 -5.77
C LYS A 72 9.81 8.19 -4.62
N ALA A 73 8.71 7.51 -4.90
CA ALA A 73 7.55 7.62 -4.09
C ALA A 73 7.81 7.05 -2.69
N ASP A 74 7.34 7.79 -1.69
CA ASP A 74 7.50 7.56 -0.23
C ASP A 74 6.81 6.26 0.29
N TRP A 75 6.52 5.33 -0.63
CA TRP A 75 5.96 4.02 -0.39
C TRP A 75 6.93 2.87 -0.70
N GLU A 76 8.08 3.13 -1.34
CA GLU A 76 9.11 2.11 -1.61
C GLU A 76 9.73 1.50 -0.34
N ASP A 77 9.49 2.08 0.84
CA ASP A 77 9.95 1.52 2.12
C ASP A 77 9.22 0.22 2.52
N SER A 78 8.20 -0.22 1.77
CA SER A 78 7.65 -1.56 1.98
C SER A 78 8.27 -2.59 1.02
N ASP A 79 9.19 -3.35 1.58
CA ASP A 79 9.70 -4.70 1.24
C ASP A 79 8.71 -5.76 0.67
N ASN A 80 7.43 -5.43 0.43
CA ASN A 80 6.37 -6.42 0.23
C ASN A 80 5.28 -6.01 -0.76
N GLU A 81 5.40 -4.92 -1.49
CA GLU A 81 4.32 -4.52 -2.40
C GLU A 81 4.14 -5.54 -3.53
N THR A 82 2.89 -5.97 -3.74
CA THR A 82 2.58 -7.10 -4.63
C THR A 82 2.17 -6.62 -6.03
N ASP A 83 2.21 -5.31 -6.26
CA ASP A 83 1.65 -4.67 -7.44
C ASP A 83 2.34 -5.14 -8.72
N ALA A 84 3.67 -5.22 -8.73
CA ALA A 84 4.42 -5.75 -9.88
C ALA A 84 3.97 -7.18 -10.25
N PHE A 85 3.77 -8.03 -9.24
CA PHE A 85 3.30 -9.40 -9.43
C PHE A 85 1.84 -9.46 -9.92
N LEU A 86 0.97 -8.57 -9.44
CA LEU A 86 -0.44 -8.50 -9.87
C LEU A 86 -0.54 -8.02 -11.32
N VAL A 87 0.28 -7.03 -11.70
CA VAL A 87 0.31 -6.50 -13.06
C VAL A 87 0.86 -7.50 -14.06
N GLU A 88 1.93 -8.24 -13.72
CA GLU A 88 2.47 -9.31 -14.58
C GLU A 88 1.41 -10.34 -14.95
N ARG A 89 0.42 -10.55 -14.08
CA ARG A 89 -0.65 -11.55 -14.26
C ARG A 89 -1.99 -10.95 -14.67
N ASP A 90 -2.03 -9.65 -14.93
CA ASP A 90 -3.25 -8.84 -15.17
C ASP A 90 -4.40 -9.23 -14.23
N TRP A 91 -4.08 -9.30 -12.93
CA TRP A 91 -5.02 -9.77 -11.93
C TRP A 91 -6.24 -8.85 -11.85
N MET A 92 -7.45 -9.42 -11.99
CA MET A 92 -8.73 -8.69 -11.95
C MET A 92 -8.83 -7.52 -12.95
N ASN A 93 -8.09 -7.57 -14.07
CA ASN A 93 -8.00 -6.47 -15.03
C ASN A 93 -7.60 -5.14 -14.34
N CYS A 94 -6.65 -5.23 -13.39
CA CYS A 94 -6.23 -4.09 -12.57
C CYS A 94 -5.59 -2.95 -13.36
N THR A 95 -5.12 -3.24 -14.56
CA THR A 95 -4.51 -2.26 -15.45
C THR A 95 -5.57 -1.50 -16.23
N THR A 96 -5.34 -0.20 -16.44
CA THR A 96 -6.16 0.62 -17.34
C THR A 96 -5.91 0.20 -18.79
N THR A 97 -6.42 -0.97 -19.19
CA THR A 97 -6.68 -1.24 -20.61
C THR A 97 -7.80 -0.29 -21.01
N LYS A 98 -7.79 0.25 -22.23
CA LYS A 98 -8.82 1.17 -22.75
C LYS A 98 -10.21 0.51 -22.74
N GLN A 99 -10.83 0.36 -21.57
CA GLN A 99 -12.12 -0.28 -21.37
C GLN A 99 -13.24 0.63 -21.89
N ASP A 100 -14.28 -0.04 -22.36
CA ASP A 100 -15.29 0.44 -23.28
C ASP A 100 -15.99 1.77 -22.91
N THR A 101 -16.01 2.63 -23.92
CA THR A 101 -16.97 3.64 -24.43
C THR A 101 -18.39 3.80 -23.81
N ALA A 102 -18.56 3.65 -22.51
CA ALA A 102 -19.78 4.03 -21.80
C ALA A 102 -19.66 5.45 -21.23
N ASP A 103 -20.70 6.26 -21.43
CA ASP A 103 -20.78 7.62 -20.92
C ASP A 103 -21.33 7.58 -19.50
N PHE A 104 -20.49 7.89 -18.51
CA PHE A 104 -20.90 8.00 -17.11
C PHE A 104 -19.99 8.98 -16.34
N ASP A 105 -20.58 9.57 -15.31
CA ASP A 105 -19.90 10.47 -14.38
C ASP A 105 -19.39 9.69 -13.17
N TYR A 106 -18.13 9.92 -12.81
CA TYR A 106 -17.52 9.34 -11.61
C TYR A 106 -16.61 10.33 -10.91
N GLN A 107 -16.34 10.08 -9.63
CA GLN A 107 -15.34 10.82 -8.86
C GLN A 107 -14.00 10.11 -8.96
N GLN A 108 -12.93 10.85 -9.25
CA GLN A 108 -11.58 10.32 -9.29
C GLN A 108 -10.81 10.77 -8.04
N VAL A 109 -10.12 9.81 -7.41
CA VAL A 109 -9.20 10.06 -6.29
C VAL A 109 -7.85 9.48 -6.67
N GLU A 110 -6.83 10.34 -6.77
CA GLU A 110 -5.46 9.91 -6.96
C GLU A 110 -4.88 9.44 -5.62
N VAL A 111 -4.52 8.16 -5.54
CA VAL A 111 -3.99 7.54 -4.33
C VAL A 111 -2.46 7.50 -4.44
N ARG A 112 -1.79 8.28 -3.57
CA ARG A 112 -0.32 8.36 -3.53
C ARG A 112 0.31 7.70 -2.31
N GLU A 113 -0.47 7.47 -1.27
CA GLU A 113 0.04 7.08 0.05
C GLU A 113 0.12 5.56 0.25
N THR A 114 -0.37 4.75 -0.70
CA THR A 114 -0.42 3.30 -0.55
C THR A 114 -0.43 2.59 -1.91
N ALA A 115 0.12 1.37 -1.94
CA ALA A 115 0.04 0.47 -3.09
C ALA A 115 -1.38 -0.01 -3.42
N TYR A 116 -1.57 -0.39 -4.68
CA TYR A 116 -2.81 -0.95 -5.21
C TYR A 116 -3.21 -2.22 -4.45
N SER A 117 -2.27 -3.15 -4.25
CA SER A 117 -2.53 -4.41 -3.53
C SER A 117 -2.96 -4.18 -2.09
N THR A 118 -2.34 -3.21 -1.41
CA THR A 118 -2.69 -2.82 -0.03
C THR A 118 -4.08 -2.23 0.02
N MET A 119 -4.42 -1.28 -0.88
CA MET A 119 -5.77 -0.73 -0.94
C MET A 119 -6.80 -1.81 -1.22
N CYS A 120 -6.55 -2.71 -2.18
CA CYS A 120 -7.47 -3.80 -2.52
C CYS A 120 -7.75 -4.71 -1.31
N ALA A 121 -6.70 -5.09 -0.56
CA ALA A 121 -6.85 -5.88 0.65
C ALA A 121 -7.64 -5.15 1.76
N VAL A 122 -7.43 -3.84 1.92
CA VAL A 122 -8.15 -3.02 2.90
C VAL A 122 -9.60 -2.78 2.50
N LEU A 123 -9.91 -2.54 1.23
CA LEU A 123 -11.30 -2.43 0.76
C LEU A 123 -12.07 -3.74 1.00
N LEU A 124 -11.44 -4.89 0.72
CA LEU A 124 -12.04 -6.19 1.03
C LEU A 124 -12.28 -6.34 2.54
N TYR A 125 -11.33 -5.93 3.37
CA TYR A 125 -11.50 -5.92 4.82
C TYR A 125 -12.67 -5.05 5.26
N LEU A 126 -12.81 -3.84 4.70
CA LEU A 126 -13.91 -2.93 5.03
C LEU A 126 -15.28 -3.52 4.65
N GLN A 127 -15.33 -4.39 3.64
CA GLN A 127 -16.57 -5.04 3.22
C GLN A 127 -16.85 -6.35 3.99
N THR A 128 -15.81 -7.13 4.32
CA THR A 128 -15.97 -8.53 4.81
C THR A 128 -15.45 -8.76 6.23
N GLY A 129 -14.69 -7.82 6.78
CA GLY A 129 -13.94 -7.98 8.03
C GLY A 129 -12.72 -8.90 7.93
N HIS A 130 -12.37 -9.41 6.74
CA HIS A 130 -11.26 -10.34 6.57
C HIS A 130 -10.09 -9.72 5.81
N ILE A 131 -8.90 -9.79 6.40
CA ILE A 131 -7.62 -9.44 5.76
C ILE A 131 -6.59 -10.54 6.04
N LYS A 132 -5.77 -10.85 5.04
CA LYS A 132 -4.63 -11.75 5.21
C LYS A 132 -3.35 -10.93 5.14
N LEU A 133 -2.59 -10.94 6.23
CA LEU A 133 -1.29 -10.30 6.30
C LEU A 133 -0.18 -11.29 5.98
N ALA A 134 0.86 -10.79 5.33
CA ALA A 134 2.09 -11.51 5.08
C ALA A 134 3.00 -11.45 6.32
N PRO A 135 3.86 -12.46 6.55
CA PRO A 135 5.00 -12.32 7.45
C PRO A 135 5.90 -11.16 7.01
N ILE A 136 6.59 -10.52 7.96
CA ILE A 136 7.57 -9.47 7.65
C ILE A 136 8.83 -10.05 7.00
N HIS A 137 9.47 -9.24 6.17
CA HIS A 137 10.64 -9.66 5.38
C HIS A 137 11.85 -9.97 6.27
N SER A 138 12.00 -9.20 7.35
CA SER A 138 13.05 -9.32 8.38
C SER A 138 12.97 -10.62 9.21
N SER A 139 11.87 -11.39 9.11
CA SER A 139 11.77 -12.71 9.76
C SER A 139 12.67 -13.78 9.14
N HIS A 140 13.26 -13.53 7.97
CA HIS A 140 14.01 -14.51 7.22
C HIS A 140 15.45 -14.03 6.98
N ALA A 141 16.41 -14.70 7.62
CA ALA A 141 17.85 -14.53 7.39
C ALA A 141 18.30 -15.17 6.05
N LEU A 142 17.54 -14.96 4.98
CA LEU A 142 17.86 -15.49 3.66
C LEU A 142 18.48 -14.37 2.78
N PRO A 143 19.30 -14.73 1.79
CA PRO A 143 19.77 -13.77 0.80
C PRO A 143 18.60 -13.08 0.07
N PRO A 144 18.74 -11.82 -0.37
CA PRO A 144 17.68 -11.06 -1.04
C PRO A 144 17.02 -11.81 -2.22
N ASP A 145 17.81 -12.48 -3.06
CA ASP A 145 17.31 -13.20 -4.24
C ASP A 145 16.42 -14.40 -3.88
N GLU A 146 16.77 -15.10 -2.80
CA GLU A 146 15.97 -16.21 -2.29
C GLU A 146 14.67 -15.72 -1.65
N LEU A 147 14.71 -14.57 -0.97
CA LEU A 147 13.53 -13.94 -0.39
C LEU A 147 12.51 -13.56 -1.46
N VAL A 148 12.97 -12.94 -2.56
CA VAL A 148 12.11 -12.60 -3.71
C VAL A 148 11.49 -13.86 -4.31
N THR A 149 12.27 -14.93 -4.48
CA THR A 149 11.79 -16.19 -5.05
C THR A 149 10.76 -16.86 -4.14
N LYS A 150 11.06 -16.99 -2.85
CA LYS A 150 10.15 -17.55 -1.84
C LYS A 150 8.86 -16.73 -1.75
N ARG A 151 8.97 -15.40 -1.85
CA ARG A 151 7.84 -14.49 -1.88
C ARG A 151 6.96 -14.72 -3.10
N LYS A 152 7.53 -14.75 -4.31
CA LYS A 152 6.78 -15.07 -5.54
C LYS A 152 6.09 -16.44 -5.45
N ALA A 153 6.73 -17.43 -4.85
CA ALA A 153 6.13 -18.74 -4.60
C ALA A 153 4.92 -18.66 -3.65
N LEU A 154 5.04 -17.91 -2.53
CA LEU A 154 3.93 -17.71 -1.57
C LEU A 154 2.73 -16.99 -2.21
N LEU A 155 3.00 -15.99 -3.06
CA LEU A 155 1.98 -15.27 -3.80
C LEU A 155 1.27 -16.18 -4.80
N THR A 156 2.05 -16.92 -5.60
CA THR A 156 1.51 -17.89 -6.56
C THR A 156 0.65 -18.94 -5.86
N ALA A 157 1.14 -19.54 -4.77
CA ALA A 157 0.39 -20.52 -4.00
C ALA A 157 -0.90 -19.93 -3.40
N SER A 158 -0.87 -18.68 -2.94
CA SER A 158 -2.05 -18.00 -2.40
C SER A 158 -3.13 -17.80 -3.47
N LEU A 159 -2.74 -17.42 -4.69
CA LEU A 159 -3.67 -17.21 -5.80
C LEU A 159 -4.18 -18.52 -6.38
N THR A 160 -3.33 -19.55 -6.48
CA THR A 160 -3.80 -20.90 -6.87
C THR A 160 -4.83 -21.44 -5.88
N LYS A 161 -4.63 -21.19 -4.58
CA LYS A 161 -5.58 -21.64 -3.55
C LYS A 161 -6.87 -20.81 -3.55
N ARG A 162 -6.77 -19.49 -3.75
CA ARG A 162 -7.91 -18.56 -3.68
C ARG A 162 -7.78 -17.50 -4.78
N PRO A 163 -8.22 -17.81 -6.01
CA PRO A 163 -8.02 -16.97 -7.20
C PRO A 163 -8.93 -15.72 -7.24
N THR A 164 -9.77 -15.49 -6.23
CA THR A 164 -10.63 -14.31 -6.15
C THR A 164 -10.24 -13.37 -5.00
N LEU A 165 -9.31 -13.79 -4.13
CA LEU A 165 -8.90 -13.01 -2.97
C LEU A 165 -7.60 -12.28 -3.25
N PRO A 166 -7.44 -11.06 -2.73
CA PRO A 166 -6.19 -10.33 -2.83
C PRO A 166 -5.06 -11.13 -2.16
N PRO A 167 -3.83 -10.99 -2.67
CA PRO A 167 -2.67 -11.62 -2.07
C PRO A 167 -2.42 -11.09 -0.65
N PRO A 168 -1.65 -11.83 0.18
CA PRO A 168 -1.22 -11.35 1.48
C PRO A 168 -0.39 -10.07 1.38
N VAL A 169 -0.75 -9.04 2.15
CA VAL A 169 -0.13 -7.70 2.13
C VAL A 169 0.74 -7.45 3.38
N SER A 170 1.64 -6.47 3.31
CA SER A 170 2.51 -6.13 4.46
C SER A 170 1.70 -5.60 5.64
N PRO A 171 1.96 -6.05 6.87
CA PRO A 171 1.38 -5.45 8.06
C PRO A 171 1.77 -3.98 8.21
N LYS A 172 2.97 -3.56 7.74
CA LYS A 172 3.42 -2.16 7.79
C LYS A 172 2.57 -1.27 6.88
N SER A 173 2.39 -1.66 5.61
CA SER A 173 1.58 -0.91 4.65
C SER A 173 0.12 -0.84 5.07
N VAL A 174 -0.42 -1.94 5.62
CA VAL A 174 -1.79 -1.95 6.17
C VAL A 174 -1.90 -1.02 7.37
N TYR A 175 -0.91 -1.01 8.29
CA TYR A 175 -0.92 -0.10 9.42
C TYR A 175 -0.93 1.37 8.98
N ARG A 176 -0.07 1.74 8.02
CA ARG A 176 -0.02 3.10 7.45
C ARG A 176 -1.37 3.53 6.89
N LEU A 177 -1.98 2.68 6.06
CA LEU A 177 -3.28 2.96 5.47
C LEU A 177 -4.39 2.99 6.54
N ALA A 178 -4.36 2.09 7.51
CA ALA A 178 -5.32 2.08 8.61
C ALA A 178 -5.21 3.32 9.51
N HIS A 179 -3.99 3.85 9.67
CA HIS A 179 -3.75 5.12 10.35
C HIS A 179 -4.34 6.29 9.57
N LEU A 180 -4.10 6.37 8.26
CA LEU A 180 -4.70 7.39 7.38
C LEU A 180 -6.23 7.35 7.40
N LEU A 181 -6.81 6.14 7.35
CA LEU A 181 -8.26 5.95 7.32
C LEU A 181 -8.93 6.01 8.69
N GLU A 182 -8.16 6.27 9.76
CA GLU A 182 -8.63 6.33 11.15
C GLU A 182 -9.37 5.05 11.58
N ARG A 183 -8.79 3.89 11.24
CA ARG A 183 -9.35 2.56 11.54
C ARG A 183 -8.55 1.82 12.62
N ASP A 184 -8.86 2.13 13.88
CA ASP A 184 -8.18 1.59 15.06
C ASP A 184 -8.14 0.06 15.11
N GLU A 185 -9.24 -0.62 14.77
CA GLU A 185 -9.29 -2.08 14.78
C GLU A 185 -8.34 -2.71 13.75
N LEU A 186 -8.22 -2.08 12.57
CA LEU A 186 -7.30 -2.53 11.53
C LEU A 186 -5.84 -2.21 11.90
N GLN A 187 -5.60 -1.07 12.56
CA GLN A 187 -4.28 -0.75 13.11
C GLN A 187 -3.84 -1.80 14.14
N LYS A 188 -4.71 -2.18 15.08
CA LYS A 188 -4.43 -3.22 16.08
C LYS A 188 -4.14 -4.58 15.42
N LEU A 189 -4.92 -4.96 14.41
CA LEU A 189 -4.72 -6.21 13.67
C LEU A 189 -3.34 -6.23 13.01
N ALA A 190 -2.95 -5.12 12.36
CA ALA A 190 -1.65 -4.97 11.75
C ALA A 190 -0.49 -5.03 12.76
N LEU A 191 -0.62 -4.33 13.90
CA LEU A 191 0.37 -4.36 14.98
C LEU A 191 0.52 -5.76 15.61
N ASN A 192 -0.58 -6.47 15.83
CA ASN A 192 -0.55 -7.83 16.36
C ASN A 192 0.15 -8.80 15.40
N SER A 193 -0.12 -8.67 14.09
CA SER A 193 0.55 -9.46 13.07
C SER A 193 2.04 -9.14 13.01
N LEU A 194 2.41 -7.85 13.09
CA LEU A 194 3.81 -7.42 13.17
C LEU A 194 4.49 -8.07 14.39
N ALA A 195 3.93 -7.89 15.59
CA ALA A 195 4.44 -8.45 16.83
C ALA A 195 4.64 -9.97 16.76
N SER A 196 3.69 -10.69 16.14
CA SER A 196 3.76 -12.15 15.99
C SER A 196 4.82 -12.64 15.01
N SER A 197 5.26 -11.77 14.10
CA SER A 197 6.24 -12.09 13.06
C SER A 197 7.65 -11.57 13.34
N LEU A 198 7.82 -10.75 14.40
CA LEU A 198 9.13 -10.29 14.84
C LEU A 198 10.02 -11.48 15.25
N THR A 199 11.24 -11.46 14.73
CA THR A 199 12.33 -12.38 15.09
C THR A 199 13.46 -11.59 15.74
N ILE A 200 14.35 -12.26 16.46
CA ILE A 200 15.50 -11.62 17.12
C ILE A 200 16.40 -10.92 16.08
N THR A 201 16.62 -11.57 14.94
CA THR A 201 17.42 -11.02 13.84
C THR A 201 16.73 -9.84 13.17
N GLY A 202 15.43 -9.94 12.92
CA GLY A 202 14.67 -8.91 12.22
C GLY A 202 14.30 -7.70 13.08
N ALA A 203 14.27 -7.84 14.41
CA ALA A 203 13.87 -6.77 15.31
C ALA A 203 14.79 -5.55 15.24
N ALA A 204 16.09 -5.74 14.96
CA ALA A 204 17.02 -4.63 14.77
C ALA A 204 16.71 -3.85 13.48
N ASP A 205 16.53 -4.55 12.36
CA ASP A 205 16.16 -3.95 11.07
C ASP A 205 14.84 -3.20 11.17
N GLU A 206 13.84 -3.80 11.83
CA GLU A 206 12.53 -3.15 11.99
C GLU A 206 12.59 -1.94 12.92
N LEU A 207 13.45 -1.94 13.94
CA LEU A 207 13.57 -0.81 14.88
C LEU A 207 14.02 0.47 14.16
N PHE A 208 14.93 0.34 13.20
CA PHE A 208 15.46 1.44 12.41
C PHE A 208 14.77 1.64 11.06
N SER A 209 13.70 0.87 10.78
CA SER A 209 12.90 1.09 9.58
C SER A 209 12.24 2.48 9.59
N PRO A 210 12.13 3.15 8.43
CA PRO A 210 11.45 4.45 8.35
C PRO A 210 10.01 4.41 8.86
N VAL A 211 9.30 3.29 8.70
CA VAL A 211 7.97 3.10 9.33
C VAL A 211 8.04 3.17 10.86
N SER A 212 9.01 2.54 11.51
CA SER A 212 9.19 2.66 12.97
C SER A 212 9.56 4.08 13.40
N LEU A 213 10.27 4.83 12.56
CA LEU A 213 10.57 6.24 12.83
C LEU A 213 9.33 7.13 12.71
N ALA A 214 8.46 6.86 11.74
CA ALA A 214 7.26 7.65 11.48
C ALA A 214 6.09 7.35 12.44
N TYR A 215 6.00 6.14 13.00
CA TYR A 215 4.84 5.72 13.79
C TYR A 215 5.21 5.18 15.19
N ASP A 216 4.85 5.96 16.21
CA ASP A 216 5.20 5.69 17.62
C ASP A 216 4.66 4.35 18.14
N ASN A 217 3.41 3.99 17.81
CA ASN A 217 2.81 2.73 18.26
C ASN A 217 3.55 1.52 17.66
N LEU A 218 3.99 1.63 16.41
CA LEU A 218 4.73 0.58 15.73
C LEU A 218 6.12 0.44 16.36
N ARG A 219 6.82 1.57 16.58
CA ARG A 219 8.10 1.61 17.30
C ARG A 219 7.99 0.98 18.68
N LYS A 220 6.93 1.28 19.42
CA LYS A 220 6.70 0.74 20.76
C LYS A 220 6.62 -0.79 20.73
N VAL A 221 5.88 -1.38 19.78
CA VAL A 221 5.80 -2.85 19.63
C VAL A 221 7.17 -3.48 19.39
N VAL A 222 7.98 -2.87 18.52
CA VAL A 222 9.33 -3.38 18.24
C VAL A 222 10.25 -3.22 19.45
N VAL A 223 10.24 -2.06 20.11
CA VAL A 223 11.03 -1.80 21.32
C VAL A 223 10.64 -2.76 22.45
N ASP A 224 9.35 -2.98 22.69
CA ASP A 224 8.88 -3.90 23.73
C ASP A 224 9.39 -5.33 23.46
N PHE A 225 9.43 -5.74 22.18
CA PHE A 225 10.01 -7.02 21.77
C PHE A 225 11.54 -7.07 22.01
N VAL A 226 12.27 -6.02 21.63
CA VAL A 226 13.73 -5.93 21.81
C VAL A 226 14.10 -5.93 23.29
N VAL A 227 13.40 -5.15 24.12
CA VAL A 227 13.64 -5.08 25.58
C VAL A 227 13.41 -6.45 26.23
N LYS A 228 12.34 -7.14 25.84
CA LYS A 228 12.04 -8.49 26.35
C LYS A 228 13.12 -9.51 25.99
N ASN A 229 13.74 -9.39 24.81
CA ASN A 229 14.74 -10.33 24.29
C ASN A 229 16.16 -9.75 24.30
N TRP A 230 16.43 -8.71 25.09
CA TRP A 230 17.65 -7.90 25.01
C TRP A 230 18.95 -8.71 25.08
N LYS A 231 18.97 -9.76 25.91
CA LYS A 231 20.15 -10.63 26.06
C LYS A 231 20.54 -11.31 24.75
N GLU A 232 19.55 -11.79 24.00
CA GLU A 232 19.75 -12.52 22.74
C GLU A 232 20.07 -11.55 21.60
N VAL A 233 19.39 -10.40 21.57
CA VAL A 233 19.67 -9.32 20.60
C VAL A 233 21.10 -8.80 20.77
N LYS A 234 21.56 -8.60 22.01
CA LYS A 234 22.91 -8.11 22.29
C LYS A 234 23.98 -9.10 21.82
N ILE A 235 23.80 -10.40 22.06
CA ILE A 235 24.75 -11.43 21.59
C ILE A 235 24.87 -11.40 20.07
N LEU A 236 23.74 -11.22 19.36
CA LEU A 236 23.76 -11.09 17.90
C LEU A 236 24.52 -9.83 17.45
N PHE A 237 24.30 -8.70 18.13
CA PHE A 237 24.99 -7.44 17.82
C PHE A 237 26.50 -7.53 18.06
N ASP A 238 26.90 -8.13 19.19
CA ASP A 238 28.31 -8.34 19.54
C ASP A 238 29.00 -9.30 18.54
N LEU A 239 28.28 -10.33 18.05
CA LEU A 239 28.77 -11.25 17.01
C LEU A 239 28.93 -10.57 15.65
N LEU A 240 27.99 -9.71 15.25
CA LEU A 240 28.08 -8.95 13.99
C LEU A 240 29.25 -7.95 14.03
N ALA A 241 29.40 -7.21 15.13
CA ALA A 241 30.51 -6.28 15.30
C ALA A 241 31.88 -6.98 15.25
N ALA A 242 31.98 -8.22 15.76
CA ALA A 242 33.21 -9.00 15.70
C ALA A 242 33.56 -9.52 14.29
N ILE A 243 32.60 -9.58 13.36
CA ILE A 243 32.81 -10.00 11.98
C ILE A 243 33.28 -8.83 11.10
N ASP A 244 32.78 -7.61 11.36
CA ASP A 244 33.16 -6.41 10.60
C ASP A 244 34.57 -5.88 10.92
N ASP A 245 35.15 -6.28 12.06
CA ASP A 245 36.52 -5.92 12.50
C ASP A 245 37.63 -6.85 11.96
N THR A 246 37.29 -7.83 11.09
CA THR A 246 38.24 -8.76 10.42
C THR A 246 38.28 -8.58 8.91
#